data_AF-A0A2T0MUQ3-F1
#
_entry.id   AF-A0A2T0MUQ3-F1
#
_cell.length_a   1.000
_cell.length_b   1.000
_cell.length_c   1.000
_cell.angle_alpha   90.00
_cell.angle_beta   90.00
_cell.angle_gamma   90.00
#
_symmetry.space_group_name_H-M   'P 1'
#
loop_
_entity.id
_entity.type
_entity.pdbx_description
1 polymer ?
#
loop_
_entity_poly.entity_id
_entity_poly.type
_entity_poly.pdbx_seq_one_letter_code
_entity_poly.pdbx_strand_id
1 'polypeptide(L)'
;MRATPARRHDDRMTKPIQPTRTAAFHAQAILSFAVSLTSMVIALAYLPAQAWVKAFLALGLLYVVTSTITLCKVVRDRQELSEVTNRVDQARLDKLLAQHDPFKVDA
;
A
#
# COMPACT_ATOMS: atom_id res chain seq x y z
N MET A 1 -24.48 -52.12 -8.47
CA MET A 1 -25.11 -50.81 -8.80
C MET A 1 -24.40 -49.76 -7.95
N ARG A 2 -23.39 -49.09 -8.51
CA ARG A 2 -22.42 -48.28 -7.76
C ARG A 2 -22.96 -46.85 -7.70
N ALA A 3 -23.32 -46.37 -6.51
CA ALA A 3 -23.73 -44.99 -6.30
C ALA A 3 -22.53 -44.06 -6.58
N THR A 4 -22.70 -43.14 -7.53
CA THR A 4 -21.71 -42.11 -7.85
C THR A 4 -21.71 -41.07 -6.72
N PRO A 5 -20.55 -40.71 -6.14
CA PRO A 5 -20.49 -39.68 -5.11
C PRO A 5 -20.71 -38.30 -5.76
N ALA A 6 -21.62 -37.51 -5.19
CA ALA A 6 -21.79 -36.11 -5.55
C ALA A 6 -20.47 -35.36 -5.33
N ARG A 7 -19.86 -34.89 -6.42
CA ARG A 7 -18.62 -34.12 -6.43
C ARG A 7 -18.89 -32.74 -5.81
N ARG A 8 -18.37 -32.51 -4.60
CA ARG A 8 -18.28 -31.19 -3.97
C ARG A 8 -17.27 -30.35 -4.78
N HIS A 9 -17.75 -29.49 -5.67
CA HIS A 9 -16.87 -28.71 -6.55
C HIS A 9 -16.60 -27.32 -5.98
N ASP A 10 -15.33 -27.17 -5.57
CA ASP A 10 -14.47 -26.01 -5.75
C ASP A 10 -14.66 -24.78 -4.85
N ASP A 11 -13.73 -24.71 -3.89
CA ASP A 11 -13.24 -23.50 -3.22
C ASP A 11 -12.83 -22.44 -4.25
N ARG A 12 -13.78 -21.62 -4.74
CA ARG A 12 -13.43 -20.44 -5.56
C ARG A 12 -12.74 -19.38 -4.70
N MET A 13 -11.42 -19.57 -4.69
CA MET A 13 -10.35 -18.79 -4.15
C MET A 13 -10.30 -17.39 -4.76
N THR A 14 -10.92 -16.41 -4.10
CA THR A 14 -10.50 -15.00 -4.19
C THR A 14 -10.56 -14.37 -2.81
N LYS A 15 -9.77 -14.90 -1.87
CA LYS A 15 -9.44 -14.14 -0.67
C LYS A 15 -8.55 -12.98 -1.12
N PRO A 16 -9.00 -11.71 -1.05
CA PRO A 16 -8.15 -10.61 -1.44
C PRO A 16 -6.89 -10.67 -0.58
N ILE A 17 -5.74 -10.46 -1.21
CA ILE A 17 -4.45 -10.30 -0.53
C ILE A 17 -4.61 -9.12 0.42
N GLN A 18 -4.79 -9.39 1.71
CA GLN A 18 -4.73 -8.36 2.74
C GLN A 18 -3.26 -8.07 3.01
N PRO A 19 -2.71 -6.89 2.66
CA PRO A 19 -1.45 -6.47 3.21
C PRO A 19 -1.68 -6.08 4.68
N THR A 20 -1.78 -7.06 5.58
CA THR A 20 -1.70 -6.81 7.02
C THR A 20 -0.26 -6.43 7.35
N ARG A 21 0.05 -5.14 7.17
CA ARG A 21 1.23 -4.53 7.77
C ARG A 21 0.87 -4.26 9.23
N THR A 22 1.40 -5.07 10.14
CA THR A 22 1.14 -4.93 11.58
C THR A 22 1.59 -3.55 12.09
N ALA A 23 0.83 -2.95 13.00
CA ALA A 23 1.07 -1.60 13.54
C ALA A 23 2.51 -1.39 14.07
N ALA A 24 3.15 -2.47 14.55
CA ALA A 24 4.54 -2.47 14.98
C ALA A 24 5.54 -2.04 13.89
N PHE A 25 5.38 -2.52 12.65
CA PHE A 25 6.28 -2.14 11.54
C PHE A 25 6.09 -0.68 11.12
N HIS A 26 4.87 -0.16 11.22
CA HIS A 26 4.59 1.25 10.96
C HIS A 26 5.24 2.16 12.02
N ALA A 27 5.09 1.81 13.29
CA ALA A 27 5.74 2.54 14.39
C ALA A 27 7.27 2.50 14.26
N GLN A 28 7.85 1.34 13.91
CA GLN A 28 9.29 1.22 13.64
C GLN A 28 9.74 2.12 12.49
N ALA A 29 8.99 2.17 11.38
CA ALA A 29 9.35 3.01 10.24
C ALA A 29 9.37 4.50 10.61
N ILE A 30 8.40 4.97 11.40
CA ILE A 30 8.37 6.35 11.91
C ILE A 30 9.58 6.61 12.81
N LEU A 31 9.89 5.68 13.71
CA LEU A 31 11.02 5.81 14.61
C LEU A 31 12.35 5.87 13.85
N SER A 32 12.58 4.97 12.89
CA SER A 32 13.77 4.98 12.05
C SER A 32 13.92 6.27 11.25
N PHE A 33 12.81 6.78 10.70
CA PHE A 33 12.81 8.06 9.98
C PHE A 33 13.17 9.22 10.91
N ALA A 34 12.59 9.27 12.11
CA ALA A 34 12.90 10.30 13.10
C ALA A 34 14.39 10.28 13.49
N VAL A 35 14.93 9.09 13.81
CA VAL A 35 16.35 8.92 14.15
C VAL A 35 17.25 9.36 13.00
N SER A 36 16.94 8.97 11.77
CA SER A 36 17.70 9.37 10.58
C SER A 36 17.67 10.88 10.35
N LEU A 37 16.50 11.51 10.51
CA LEU A 37 16.35 12.96 10.31
C LEU A 37 17.12 13.74 11.39
N THR A 38 17.00 13.34 12.66
CA THR A 38 17.75 13.93 13.76
C THR A 38 19.25 13.76 13.58
N SER A 39 19.71 12.58 13.15
CA SER A 39 21.12 12.35 12.83
C SER A 39 21.63 13.33 11.77
N MET A 40 20.84 13.62 10.74
CA MET A 40 21.26 14.59 9.72
C MET A 40 21.30 16.03 10.25
N VAL A 41 20.34 16.42 11.07
CA VAL A 41 20.35 17.76 11.70
C VAL A 41 21.58 17.92 12.60
N ILE A 42 21.94 16.90 13.37
CA ILE A 42 23.17 16.87 14.19
C ILE A 42 24.40 16.97 13.29
N ALA A 43 24.49 16.19 12.22
CA ALA A 43 25.62 16.24 11.29
C ALA A 43 25.80 17.65 10.68
N LEU A 44 24.70 18.31 10.29
CA LEU A 44 24.73 19.70 9.82
C LEU A 44 25.17 20.68 10.90
N ALA A 45 24.78 20.46 12.16
CA ALA A 45 25.19 21.30 13.28
C ALA A 45 26.70 21.24 13.53
N TYR A 46 27.28 20.03 13.49
CA TYR A 46 28.72 19.81 13.71
C TYR A 46 29.59 20.01 12.46
N LEU A 47 29.00 20.22 11.28
CA LEU A 47 29.74 20.50 10.07
C LEU A 47 30.57 21.80 10.22
N PRO A 48 31.90 21.76 10.06
CA PRO A 48 32.76 22.94 10.12
C PRO A 48 32.62 23.74 8.82
N ALA A 49 31.52 24.48 8.69
CA ALA A 49 31.20 25.30 7.53
C ALA A 49 30.65 26.67 7.97
N GLN A 50 30.71 27.62 7.06
CA GLN A 50 30.13 28.95 7.26
C GLN A 50 28.62 28.86 7.49
N ALA A 51 28.07 29.75 8.32
CA ALA A 51 26.66 29.73 8.69
C ALA A 51 25.71 29.74 7.49
N TRP A 52 26.05 30.49 6.43
CA TRP A 52 25.22 30.58 5.22
C TRP A 52 25.14 29.23 4.47
N VAL A 53 26.27 28.51 4.37
CA VAL A 53 26.32 27.18 3.72
C VAL A 53 25.47 26.19 4.50
N LYS A 54 25.56 26.23 5.84
CA LYS A 54 24.74 25.40 6.73
C LYS A 54 23.25 25.69 6.54
N ALA A 55 22.87 26.96 6.42
CA ALA A 55 21.48 27.36 6.18
C ALA A 55 20.97 26.87 4.82
N PHE A 56 21.77 27.00 3.75
CA PHE A 56 21.42 26.50 2.42
C PHE A 56 21.20 24.98 2.43
N LEU A 57 22.11 24.21 3.05
CA LEU A 57 21.97 22.77 3.17
C LEU A 57 20.76 22.37 4.03
N ALA A 58 20.49 23.09 5.11
CA ALA A 58 19.32 22.86 5.96
C ALA A 58 18.00 23.11 5.19
N LEU A 59 17.93 24.17 4.38
CA LEU A 59 16.77 24.43 3.51
C LEU A 59 16.60 23.33 2.46
N GLY A 60 17.70 22.89 1.83
CA GLY A 60 17.69 21.78 0.88
C GLY A 60 17.16 20.48 1.51
N LEU A 61 17.68 20.12 2.69
CA LEU A 61 17.21 18.96 3.46
C LEU A 61 15.72 19.07 3.80
N LEU A 62 15.28 20.23 4.31
CA LEU A 62 13.87 20.47 4.65
C LEU A 62 12.96 20.31 3.43
N TYR A 63 13.36 20.87 2.28
CA TYR A 63 12.57 20.83 1.06
C TYR A 63 12.50 19.42 0.45
N VAL A 64 13.62 18.70 0.42
CA VAL A 64 13.67 17.29 0.00
C VAL A 64 12.77 16.41 0.88
N VAL A 65 12.86 16.57 2.21
CA VAL A 65 12.02 15.79 3.14
C VAL A 65 10.54 16.08 2.93
N THR A 66 10.17 17.36 2.83
CA THR A 66 8.78 17.78 2.65
C THR A 66 8.21 17.28 1.32
N SER A 67 8.96 17.43 0.22
CA SER A 67 8.54 16.96 -1.11
C SER A 67 8.45 15.43 -1.18
N THR A 68 9.36 14.71 -0.53
CA THR A 68 9.32 13.24 -0.45
C THR A 68 8.06 12.77 0.28
N ILE A 69 7.68 13.39 1.41
CA ILE A 69 6.44 13.03 2.13
C ILE A 69 5.21 13.27 1.25
N THR A 70 5.16 14.40 0.54
CA THR A 70 4.07 14.70 -0.40
C THR A 70 4.02 13.67 -1.53
N LEU A 71 5.15 13.31 -2.11
CA LEU A 71 5.23 12.28 -3.15
C LEU A 71 4.78 10.91 -2.61
N CYS A 72 5.20 10.52 -1.40
CA CYS A 72 4.76 9.29 -0.75
C CYS A 72 3.24 9.25 -0.55
N LYS A 73 2.61 10.37 -0.16
CA LYS A 73 1.15 10.47 -0.08
C LYS A 73 0.51 10.23 -1.45
N VAL A 74 0.97 10.94 -2.49
CA VAL A 74 0.43 10.77 -3.85
C VAL A 74 0.54 9.30 -4.32
N VAL A 75 1.67 8.65 -4.07
CA VAL A 75 1.87 7.22 -4.42
C VAL A 75 0.92 6.32 -3.62
N ARG A 76 0.77 6.55 -2.32
CA ARG A 76 -0.15 5.79 -1.46
C ARG A 76 -1.61 5.98 -1.90
N ASP A 77 -2.02 7.23 -2.13
CA ASP A 77 -3.36 7.57 -2.58
C ASP A 77 -3.67 6.88 -3.93
N ARG A 78 -2.69 6.77 -4.83
CA ARG A 78 -2.84 6.02 -6.10
C ARG A 78 -3.02 4.51 -5.88
N GLN A 79 -2.32 3.92 -4.91
CA GLN A 79 -2.47 2.51 -4.56
C GLN A 79 -3.86 2.24 -3.96
N GLU A 80 -4.31 3.09 -3.03
CA GLU A 80 -5.64 2.98 -2.40
C GLU A 80 -6.77 3.12 -3.43
N LEU A 81 -6.67 4.08 -4.36
CA LEU A 81 -7.65 4.23 -5.46
C LEU A 81 -7.71 3.00 -6.37
N SER A 82 -6.56 2.38 -6.67
CA SER A 82 -6.47 1.18 -7.52
C SER A 82 -7.11 -0.03 -6.83
N GLU A 83 -6.88 -0.20 -5.53
CA GLU A 83 -7.48 -1.26 -4.74
C GLU A 83 -9.02 -1.14 -4.69
N VAL A 84 -9.54 0.07 -4.47
CA VAL A 84 -10.99 0.32 -4.45
C VAL A 84 -11.63 -0.02 -5.79
N THR A 85 -11.02 0.42 -6.90
CA THR A 85 -11.54 0.16 -8.25
C THR A 85 -11.61 -1.35 -8.54
N ASN A 86 -10.54 -2.09 -8.24
CA ASN A 86 -10.50 -3.55 -8.42
C ASN A 86 -11.59 -4.28 -7.60
N ARG A 87 -11.89 -3.82 -6.38
CA ARG A 87 -12.96 -4.41 -5.55
C ARG A 87 -14.35 -4.15 -6.13
N VAL A 88 -14.57 -2.95 -6.69
CA VAL A 88 -15.83 -2.62 -7.38
C VAL A 88 -15.98 -3.48 -8.63
N ASP A 89 -14.93 -3.62 -9.44
CA ASP A 89 -14.95 -4.44 -10.64
C ASP A 89 -15.22 -5.91 -10.32
N GLN A 90 -14.59 -6.47 -9.28
CA GLN A 90 -14.90 -7.82 -8.80
C GLN A 90 -16.37 -7.96 -8.40
N ALA A 91 -16.91 -7.02 -7.60
CA ALA A 91 -18.32 -7.08 -7.20
C ALA A 91 -19.30 -6.92 -8.39
N ARG A 92 -18.93 -6.12 -9.41
CA ARG A 92 -19.69 -5.98 -10.66
C ARG A 92 -19.64 -7.26 -11.48
N LEU A 93 -18.46 -7.87 -11.63
CA LEU A 93 -18.27 -9.15 -12.30
C LEU A 93 -19.05 -10.26 -11.60
N ASP A 94 -18.97 -10.35 -10.28
CA ASP A 94 -19.72 -11.32 -9.47
C ASP A 94 -21.24 -11.15 -9.67
N LYS A 95 -21.72 -9.90 -9.74
CA LYS A 95 -23.13 -9.63 -10.01
C LYS A 95 -23.55 -10.04 -11.43
N LEU A 96 -22.71 -9.78 -12.44
CA LEU A 96 -22.98 -10.20 -13.81
C LEU A 96 -23.01 -11.74 -13.93
N LEU A 97 -22.05 -12.42 -13.29
CA LEU A 97 -22.00 -13.89 -13.22
C LEU A 97 -23.19 -14.48 -12.44
N ALA A 98 -23.73 -13.77 -11.44
CA ALA A 98 -24.90 -14.23 -10.71
C ALA A 98 -26.22 -14.02 -11.48
N GLN A 99 -26.29 -12.98 -12.33
CA GLN A 99 -27.46 -12.69 -13.17
C GLN A 99 -27.49 -13.50 -14.47
N HIS A 100 -26.32 -13.86 -14.99
CA HIS A 100 -26.17 -14.79 -16.09
C HIS A 100 -25.42 -16.01 -15.54
N ASP A 101 -26.18 -17.04 -15.14
CA ASP A 101 -25.64 -18.33 -14.76
C ASP A 101 -25.52 -19.20 -16.03
N PRO A 102 -24.36 -19.22 -16.71
CA PRO A 102 -24.17 -20.00 -17.94
C PRO A 102 -24.18 -21.52 -17.72
N PHE A 103 -24.31 -22.00 -16.47
CA PHE A 103 -24.33 -23.44 -16.16
C PHE A 103 -25.73 -24.02 -15.96
N LYS A 104 -26.79 -23.21 -16.07
CA LYS A 104 -28.13 -23.76 -16.37
C LYS A 104 -28.20 -24.13 -17.84
N VAL A 105 -27.68 -25.31 -18.16
CA VAL A 105 -28.06 -26.02 -19.39
C VAL A 105 -29.47 -26.53 -19.14
N ASP A 106 -30.46 -25.93 -19.79
CA ASP A 106 -31.83 -26.44 -19.84
C ASP A 106 -31.78 -27.90 -20.33
N ALA A 107 -32.12 -28.83 -19.44
CA ALA A 107 -32.32 -30.25 -19.72
C ALA A 107 -33.75 -30.64 -19.35
#